data_AF-A0A7Y5SBU2-F1
#
_entry.id   AF-A0A7Y5SBU2-F1
#
_cell.length_a   1.000
_cell.length_b   1.000
_cell.length_c   1.000
_cell.angle_alpha   90.00
_cell.angle_beta   90.00
_cell.angle_gamma   90.00
#
_symmetry.space_group_name_H-M   'P 1'
#
loop_
_entity.id
_entity.type
_entity.pdbx_description
1 polymer ?
#
loop_
_entity_poly.entity_id
_entity_poly.type
_entity_poly.pdbx_seq_one_letter_code
_entity_poly.pdbx_strand_id
1 'polypeptide(L)'
;SFADYEVWEKQALAELASAEQAAGAQAPTGQAGGQPSADAPHNPGEMWIAYPHARREMVKELVFLAPCLGLAMTGWWLARMWAGPWKFDAVTGELIPAHLAPLWLVALGGVLMGYLIGGGVVWAVRIFGSLGFGKESMGLGDVHMMAAVGACIGWINSVLGFFGAAFVGLAWVFLGKLLGGRLKRVMPYGPFLAVSTVLVLLCKPLIELGLRKLTGNMGGVFLP
;
A
#
# COMPACT_ATOMS: atom_id res chain seq x y z
N SER A 1 -5.07 1.07 -14.72
CA SER A 1 -6.54 1.13 -14.56
C SER A 1 -7.08 -0.09 -15.26
N PHE A 2 -7.76 -0.96 -14.53
CA PHE A 2 -8.21 -2.28 -15.00
C PHE A 2 -9.45 -2.19 -15.91
N ALA A 3 -9.39 -1.34 -16.93
CA ALA A 3 -10.49 -1.13 -17.87
C ALA A 3 -10.91 -2.43 -18.57
N ASP A 4 -9.97 -3.37 -18.74
CA ASP A 4 -10.19 -4.65 -19.41
C ASP A 4 -10.74 -5.75 -18.47
N TYR A 5 -10.82 -5.50 -17.15
CA TYR A 5 -11.27 -6.50 -16.18
C TYR A 5 -12.75 -6.86 -16.37
N GLU A 6 -13.63 -5.87 -16.57
CA GLU A 6 -15.07 -6.14 -16.74
C GLU A 6 -15.35 -7.01 -17.98
N VAL A 7 -14.55 -6.84 -19.03
CA VAL A 7 -14.68 -7.62 -20.26
C VAL A 7 -14.21 -9.04 -20.03
N TRP A 8 -13.06 -9.20 -19.36
CA TRP A 8 -12.53 -10.51 -19.02
C TRP A 8 -13.41 -11.26 -18.02
N GLU A 9 -13.94 -10.58 -16.99
CA GLU A 9 -14.85 -11.15 -15.99
C GLU A 9 -16.13 -11.69 -16.66
N LYS A 10 -16.74 -10.92 -17.56
CA LYS A 10 -17.91 -11.36 -18.33
C LYS A 10 -17.61 -12.58 -19.20
N GLN A 11 -16.44 -12.63 -19.84
CA GLN A 11 -16.01 -13.77 -20.65
C GLN A 11 -15.78 -15.02 -19.79
N ALA A 12 -15.08 -14.88 -18.67
CA ALA A 12 -14.83 -15.97 -17.74
C ALA A 12 -16.15 -16.51 -17.14
N LEU A 13 -17.08 -15.64 -16.74
CA LEU A 13 -18.41 -16.04 -16.28
C LEU A 13 -19.23 -16.74 -17.37
N ALA A 14 -19.12 -16.30 -18.62
CA ALA A 14 -19.80 -16.93 -19.76
C ALA A 14 -19.23 -18.32 -20.07
N GLU A 15 -17.90 -18.48 -20.02
CA GLU A 15 -17.24 -19.78 -20.18
C GLU A 15 -17.66 -20.75 -19.08
N LEU A 16 -17.71 -20.30 -17.82
CA LEU A 16 -18.19 -21.09 -16.68
C LEU A 16 -19.64 -21.54 -16.85
N ALA A 17 -20.54 -20.62 -17.23
CA ALA A 17 -21.95 -20.95 -17.48
C ALA A 17 -22.12 -21.95 -18.63
N SER A 18 -21.30 -21.82 -19.68
CA SER A 18 -21.32 -22.75 -20.82
C SER A 18 -20.80 -24.14 -20.46
N ALA A 19 -19.79 -24.23 -19.58
CA ALA A 19 -19.24 -25.49 -19.08
C ALA A 19 -20.23 -26.22 -18.18
N GLU A 20 -20.98 -25.50 -17.34
CA GLU A 20 -22.03 -26.06 -16.48
C GLU A 20 -23.21 -26.59 -17.31
N GLN A 21 -23.62 -25.86 -18.35
CA GLN A 21 -24.64 -26.33 -19.30
C GLN A 21 -24.18 -27.56 -20.10
N ALA A 22 -22.92 -27.62 -20.51
CA ALA A 22 -22.36 -28.78 -21.20
C ALA A 22 -22.26 -30.02 -20.27
N ALA A 23 -21.90 -29.83 -19.01
CA ALA A 23 -21.88 -30.89 -18.00
C ALA A 23 -23.29 -31.41 -17.67
N GLY A 24 -24.29 -30.52 -17.61
CA GLY A 24 -25.70 -30.89 -17.43
C GLY A 24 -26.32 -31.61 -18.63
N ALA A 25 -25.84 -31.34 -19.84
CA ALA A 25 -26.31 -31.98 -21.07
C ALA A 25 -25.68 -33.36 -21.36
N GLN A 26 -24.56 -33.69 -20.71
CA GLN A 26 -23.80 -34.93 -20.92
C GLN A 26 -23.96 -35.96 -19.79
N ALA A 27 -25.11 -36.06 -19.13
CA ALA A 27 -25.33 -37.11 -18.12
C ALA A 27 -26.00 -38.37 -18.73
N PRO A 28 -25.24 -39.39 -19.20
CA PRO A 28 -25.76 -40.74 -19.29
C PRO A 28 -25.62 -41.44 -17.93
N THR A 29 -26.61 -42.25 -17.60
CA THR A 29 -26.59 -43.19 -16.48
C THR A 29 -25.36 -44.11 -16.53
N GLY A 30 -24.49 -43.99 -15.53
CA GLY A 30 -23.53 -45.03 -15.16
C GLY A 30 -22.05 -44.65 -15.31
N GLN A 31 -21.34 -44.93 -14.21
CA GLN A 31 -19.88 -45.04 -14.06
C GLN A 31 -19.05 -43.79 -13.75
N ALA A 32 -18.23 -44.01 -12.71
CA ALA A 32 -17.21 -43.15 -12.14
C ALA A 32 -16.31 -42.50 -13.20
N GLY A 33 -16.22 -41.17 -13.15
CA GLY A 33 -15.31 -40.35 -13.95
C GLY A 33 -15.03 -39.07 -13.18
N GLY A 34 -13.77 -38.64 -13.20
CA GLY A 34 -13.19 -37.62 -12.32
C GLY A 34 -14.04 -36.37 -12.09
N GLN A 35 -13.92 -35.84 -10.87
CA GLN A 35 -14.49 -34.56 -10.46
C GLN A 35 -14.28 -33.52 -11.58
N PRO A 36 -15.34 -32.81 -12.02
CA PRO A 36 -15.15 -31.63 -12.85
C PRO A 36 -14.24 -30.70 -12.06
N SER A 37 -13.14 -30.27 -12.67
CA SER A 37 -12.10 -29.44 -12.05
C SER A 37 -12.74 -28.31 -11.25
N ALA A 38 -12.80 -28.51 -9.93
CA ALA A 38 -13.50 -27.68 -8.96
C ALA A 38 -12.73 -26.38 -8.65
N ASP A 39 -11.94 -25.90 -9.60
CA ASP A 39 -11.04 -24.75 -9.45
C ASP A 39 -11.57 -23.50 -10.16
N ALA A 40 -12.81 -23.54 -10.66
CA ALA A 40 -13.52 -22.39 -11.19
C ALA A 40 -13.98 -21.48 -10.04
N PRO A 41 -13.42 -20.28 -9.88
CA PRO A 41 -13.78 -19.40 -8.78
C PRO A 41 -15.19 -18.83 -8.98
N HIS A 42 -16.19 -19.42 -8.33
CA HIS A 42 -17.56 -18.89 -8.29
C HIS A 42 -17.68 -17.58 -7.50
N ASN A 43 -16.62 -17.15 -6.80
CA ASN A 43 -16.61 -15.92 -6.00
C ASN A 43 -15.90 -14.78 -6.77
N PRO A 44 -16.52 -13.59 -6.94
CA PRO A 44 -15.89 -12.44 -7.59
C PRO A 44 -14.49 -12.10 -7.03
N GLY A 45 -14.29 -12.32 -5.72
CA GLY A 45 -12.98 -12.11 -5.08
C GLY A 45 -11.90 -13.09 -5.51
N GLU A 46 -12.25 -14.33 -5.86
CA GLU A 46 -11.30 -15.33 -6.35
C GLU A 46 -11.01 -15.13 -7.86
N MET A 47 -12.00 -14.67 -8.63
CA MET A 47 -11.82 -14.24 -10.02
C MET A 47 -10.82 -13.08 -10.15
N TRP A 48 -10.85 -12.11 -9.21
CA TRP A 48 -9.85 -11.03 -9.14
C TRP A 48 -8.41 -11.56 -8.95
N ILE A 49 -8.23 -12.60 -8.12
CA ILE A 49 -6.91 -13.21 -7.85
C ILE A 49 -6.38 -13.98 -9.08
N ALA A 50 -7.26 -14.42 -9.97
CA ALA A 50 -6.92 -15.19 -11.16
C ALA A 50 -6.53 -14.33 -12.39
N TYR A 51 -6.60 -13.00 -12.30
CA TYR A 51 -6.39 -12.12 -13.46
C TYR A 51 -4.95 -12.22 -14.02
N PRO A 52 -4.76 -12.71 -15.27
CA PRO A 52 -3.44 -13.07 -15.80
C PRO A 52 -2.64 -11.88 -16.36
N HIS A 53 -3.26 -10.71 -16.57
CA HIS A 53 -2.63 -9.57 -17.24
C HIS A 53 -2.02 -8.51 -16.30
N ALA A 54 -1.90 -8.83 -15.00
CA ALA A 54 -1.39 -7.91 -13.97
C ALA A 54 -0.04 -7.23 -14.34
N ARG A 55 0.90 -7.97 -14.96
CA ARG A 55 2.21 -7.41 -15.36
C ARG A 55 2.11 -6.26 -16.39
N ARG A 56 1.16 -6.34 -17.32
CA ARG A 56 0.96 -5.29 -18.36
C ARG A 56 0.36 -4.03 -17.76
N GLU A 57 -0.53 -4.18 -16.79
CA GLU A 57 -1.11 -3.07 -16.04
C GLU A 57 -0.06 -2.34 -15.22
N MET A 58 0.90 -3.04 -14.62
CA MET A 58 2.00 -2.40 -13.89
C MET A 58 2.88 -1.54 -14.78
N VAL A 59 3.11 -1.92 -16.05
CA VAL A 59 3.86 -1.09 -17.00
C VAL A 59 3.09 0.20 -17.32
N LYS A 60 1.76 0.14 -17.47
CA LYS A 60 0.92 1.33 -17.65
C LYS A 60 0.96 2.24 -16.42
N GLU A 61 0.94 1.66 -15.22
CA GLU A 61 1.09 2.42 -13.96
C GLU A 61 2.46 3.10 -13.87
N LEU A 62 3.54 2.45 -14.29
CA LEU A 62 4.89 3.00 -14.29
C LEU A 62 5.04 4.17 -15.28
N VAL A 63 4.42 4.06 -16.46
CA VAL A 63 4.34 5.16 -17.44
C VAL A 63 3.53 6.34 -16.88
N PHE A 64 2.43 6.07 -16.18
CA PHE A 64 1.62 7.10 -15.53
C PHE A 64 2.37 7.79 -14.36
N LEU A 65 3.25 7.07 -13.66
CA LEU A 65 4.13 7.60 -12.60
C LEU A 65 5.26 8.47 -13.13
N ALA A 66 5.80 8.17 -14.31
CA ALA A 66 6.96 8.84 -14.88
C ALA A 66 6.84 10.39 -14.90
N PRO A 67 5.74 11.02 -15.35
CA PRO A 67 5.59 12.47 -15.29
C PRO A 67 5.54 13.00 -13.85
N CYS A 68 4.90 12.30 -12.92
CA CYS A 68 4.84 12.68 -11.51
C CYS A 68 6.23 12.67 -10.86
N LEU A 69 7.04 11.64 -11.14
CA LEU A 69 8.42 11.55 -10.68
C LEU A 69 9.28 12.65 -11.30
N GLY A 70 9.11 12.93 -12.60
CA GLY A 70 9.78 14.03 -13.28
C GLY A 70 9.47 15.38 -12.63
N LEU A 71 8.20 15.67 -12.37
CA LEU A 71 7.79 16.90 -11.68
C LEU A 71 8.35 16.98 -10.25
N ALA A 72 8.34 15.87 -9.51
CA ALA A 72 8.94 15.82 -8.17
C ALA A 72 10.44 16.11 -8.19
N MET A 73 11.18 15.53 -9.15
CA MET A 73 12.62 15.78 -9.32
C MET A 73 12.92 17.22 -9.74
N THR A 74 12.13 17.78 -10.67
CA THR A 74 12.28 19.19 -11.07
C THR A 74 11.95 20.15 -9.93
N GLY A 75 10.92 19.87 -9.14
CA GLY A 75 10.56 20.64 -7.95
C GLY A 75 11.66 20.59 -6.89
N TRP A 76 12.23 19.42 -6.62
CA TRP A 76 13.37 19.27 -5.72
C TRP A 76 14.61 20.03 -6.22
N TRP A 77 14.90 19.96 -7.52
CA TRP A 77 16.01 20.68 -8.13
C TRP A 77 15.85 22.19 -8.03
N LEU A 78 14.67 22.72 -8.35
CA LEU A 78 14.35 24.15 -8.19
C LEU A 78 14.45 24.60 -6.73
N ALA A 79 13.92 23.80 -5.80
CA ALA A 79 14.01 24.06 -4.37
C ALA A 79 15.46 24.09 -3.88
N ARG A 80 16.33 23.21 -4.41
CA ARG A 80 17.76 23.22 -4.11
C ARG A 80 18.46 24.47 -4.65
N MET A 81 18.09 24.94 -5.84
CA MET A 81 18.67 26.13 -6.48
C MET A 81 18.26 27.44 -5.82
N TRP A 82 17.01 27.54 -5.33
CA TRP A 82 16.45 28.77 -4.76
C TRP A 82 16.51 28.88 -3.23
N ALA A 83 16.47 27.75 -2.51
CA ALA A 83 16.40 27.74 -1.04
C ALA A 83 17.58 27.00 -0.38
N GLY A 84 18.58 26.59 -1.16
CA GLY A 84 19.80 25.97 -0.66
C GLY A 84 20.79 26.99 -0.07
N PRO A 85 21.67 26.58 0.86
CA PRO A 85 21.92 25.20 1.33
C PRO A 85 20.91 24.70 2.38
N TRP A 86 20.29 23.55 2.09
CA TRP A 86 19.37 22.87 3.00
C TRP A 86 20.18 22.12 4.07
N LYS A 87 19.88 22.36 5.35
CA LYS A 87 20.47 21.60 6.46
C LYS A 87 19.44 20.59 6.96
N PHE A 88 19.84 19.33 6.99
CA PHE A 88 19.06 18.30 7.66
C PHE A 88 19.33 18.41 9.15
N ASP A 89 18.32 18.81 9.91
CA ASP A 89 18.38 18.73 11.35
C ASP A 89 18.00 17.30 11.75
N ALA A 90 19.00 16.52 12.19
CA ALA A 90 18.80 15.14 12.63
C ALA A 90 17.95 15.04 13.91
N VAL A 91 17.73 16.16 14.62
CA VAL A 91 16.92 16.21 15.83
C VAL A 91 15.45 16.42 15.50
N THR A 92 15.11 17.32 14.57
CA THR A 92 13.71 17.59 14.18
C THR A 92 13.27 16.83 12.93
N GLY A 93 14.20 16.23 12.19
CA GLY A 93 13.92 15.61 10.88
C GLY A 93 13.53 16.61 9.80
N GLU A 94 13.62 17.90 10.09
CA GLU A 94 13.24 18.97 9.17
C GLU A 94 14.42 19.33 8.25
N LEU A 95 14.07 19.58 6.98
CA LEU A 95 14.97 20.20 6.03
C LEU A 95 14.83 21.71 6.18
N ILE A 96 15.75 22.33 6.91
CA ILE A 96 15.73 23.77 7.18
C ILE A 96 16.33 24.49 5.96
N PRO A 97 15.55 25.32 5.23
CA PRO A 97 16.08 26.13 4.14
C PRO A 97 16.98 27.25 4.69
N ALA A 98 18.04 27.60 3.96
CA ALA A 98 18.95 28.68 4.36
C ALA A 98 18.32 30.08 4.27
N HIS A 99 17.24 30.20 3.50
CA HIS A 99 16.49 31.43 3.32
C HIS A 99 15.13 31.30 3.99
N LEU A 100 14.68 32.38 4.63
CA LEU A 100 13.34 32.51 5.24
C LEU A 100 12.27 32.42 4.13
N ALA A 101 11.89 31.20 3.77
CA ALA A 101 10.76 30.96 2.89
C ALA A 101 9.46 31.28 3.65
N PRO A 102 8.44 31.83 2.98
CA PRO A 102 7.17 32.11 3.62
C PRO A 102 6.50 30.80 4.07
N LEU A 103 5.85 30.84 5.24
CA LEU A 103 5.30 29.66 5.93
C LEU A 103 4.39 28.80 5.03
N TRP A 104 3.58 29.43 4.17
CA TRP A 104 2.68 28.72 3.25
C TRP A 104 3.43 27.86 2.25
N LEU A 105 4.63 28.29 1.80
CA LEU A 105 5.44 27.57 0.82
C LEU A 105 6.16 26.39 1.48
N VAL A 106 6.59 26.56 2.74
CA VAL A 106 7.15 25.47 3.56
C VAL A 106 6.08 24.41 3.85
N ALA A 107 4.88 24.84 4.26
CA ALA A 107 3.76 23.94 4.52
C ALA A 107 3.32 23.19 3.25
N LEU A 108 3.16 23.91 2.13
CA LEU A 108 2.83 23.29 0.84
C LEU A 108 3.89 22.29 0.40
N GLY A 109 5.17 22.64 0.52
CA GLY A 109 6.28 21.73 0.21
C GLY A 109 6.27 20.48 1.07
N GLY A 110 6.01 20.62 2.38
CA GLY A 110 5.90 19.51 3.32
C GLY A 110 4.72 18.57 3.01
N VAL A 111 3.54 19.13 2.73
CA VAL A 111 2.33 18.37 2.38
C VAL A 111 2.53 17.61 1.06
N LEU A 112 3.07 18.26 0.03
CA LEU A 112 3.35 17.63 -1.26
C LEU A 112 4.41 16.53 -1.14
N MET A 113 5.49 16.79 -0.39
CA MET A 113 6.52 15.79 -0.12
C MET A 113 5.94 14.59 0.63
N GLY A 114 5.13 14.86 1.65
CA GLY A 114 4.39 13.86 2.41
C GLY A 114 3.51 12.99 1.53
N TYR A 115 2.70 13.61 0.68
CA TYR A 115 1.82 12.92 -0.27
C TYR A 115 2.60 12.04 -1.25
N LEU A 116 3.64 12.60 -1.86
CA LEU A 116 4.45 11.92 -2.88
C LEU A 116 5.22 10.74 -2.30
N ILE A 117 5.86 10.90 -1.14
CA ILE A 117 6.63 9.81 -0.51
C ILE A 117 5.68 8.78 0.10
N GLY A 118 4.66 9.20 0.84
CA GLY A 118 3.71 8.30 1.48
C GLY A 118 2.99 7.41 0.47
N GLY A 119 2.44 7.99 -0.60
CA GLY A 119 1.84 7.23 -1.69
C GLY A 119 2.88 6.47 -2.52
N GLY A 120 4.02 7.11 -2.82
CA GLY A 120 5.06 6.55 -3.69
C GLY A 120 5.70 5.28 -3.14
N VAL A 121 5.96 5.20 -1.84
CA VAL A 121 6.53 3.98 -1.21
C VAL A 121 5.57 2.81 -1.36
N VAL A 122 4.29 3.01 -1.05
CA VAL A 122 3.27 1.96 -1.17
C VAL A 122 3.08 1.55 -2.63
N TRP A 123 3.06 2.51 -3.53
CA TRP A 123 2.90 2.26 -4.96
C TRP A 123 4.11 1.50 -5.54
N ALA A 124 5.33 1.83 -5.11
CA ALA A 124 6.52 1.07 -5.48
C ALA A 124 6.43 -0.39 -5.02
N VAL A 125 6.03 -0.63 -3.77
CA VAL A 125 5.82 -2.00 -3.25
C VAL A 125 4.74 -2.72 -4.04
N ARG A 126 3.63 -2.05 -4.40
CA ARG A 126 2.59 -2.61 -5.28
C ARG A 126 3.15 -3.02 -6.64
N ILE A 127 3.95 -2.18 -7.28
CA ILE A 127 4.55 -2.47 -8.60
C ILE A 127 5.52 -3.65 -8.51
N PHE A 128 6.49 -3.60 -7.59
CA PHE A 128 7.48 -4.66 -7.43
C PHE A 128 6.86 -5.98 -6.99
N GLY A 129 5.89 -5.94 -6.07
CA GLY A 129 5.13 -7.12 -5.65
C GLY A 129 4.35 -7.73 -6.80
N SER A 130 3.63 -6.91 -7.57
CA SER A 130 2.81 -7.42 -8.67
C SER A 130 3.66 -7.93 -9.84
N LEU A 131 4.83 -7.34 -10.08
CA LEU A 131 5.82 -7.85 -11.03
C LEU A 131 6.52 -9.13 -10.54
N GLY A 132 6.77 -9.28 -9.24
CA GLY A 132 7.37 -10.47 -8.67
C GLY A 132 6.41 -11.67 -8.69
N PHE A 133 5.22 -11.48 -8.12
CA PHE A 133 4.23 -12.55 -7.94
C PHE A 133 3.33 -12.79 -9.15
N GLY A 134 3.31 -11.87 -10.12
CA GLY A 134 2.45 -11.97 -11.31
C GLY A 134 0.96 -11.83 -11.01
N LYS A 135 0.60 -11.47 -9.78
CA LYS A 135 -0.75 -11.22 -9.28
C LYS A 135 -0.77 -9.88 -8.56
N GLU A 136 -1.91 -9.20 -8.53
CA GLU A 136 -2.03 -7.94 -7.83
C GLU A 136 -1.73 -8.09 -6.34
N SER A 137 -0.67 -7.42 -5.89
CA SER A 137 -0.15 -7.61 -4.55
C SER A 137 -0.81 -6.72 -3.51
N MET A 138 -1.40 -5.59 -3.93
CA MET A 138 -1.92 -4.57 -3.01
C MET A 138 -2.89 -3.63 -3.73
N GLY A 139 -4.00 -3.23 -3.09
CA GLY A 139 -5.05 -2.41 -3.69
C GLY A 139 -4.64 -0.95 -3.91
N LEU A 140 -5.23 -0.30 -4.93
CA LEU A 140 -4.94 1.12 -5.24
C LEU A 140 -5.45 2.05 -4.14
N GLY A 141 -6.50 1.63 -3.41
CA GLY A 141 -7.03 2.38 -2.26
C GLY A 141 -5.99 2.60 -1.17
N ASP A 142 -5.15 1.60 -0.90
CA ASP A 142 -4.13 1.70 0.15
C ASP A 142 -3.03 2.73 -0.21
N VAL A 143 -2.72 2.88 -1.52
CA VAL A 143 -1.79 3.90 -2.04
C VAL A 143 -2.34 5.31 -1.75
N HIS A 144 -3.62 5.55 -2.06
CA HIS A 144 -4.26 6.84 -1.82
C HIS A 144 -4.40 7.14 -0.34
N MET A 145 -4.68 6.11 0.46
CA MET A 145 -4.75 6.25 1.91
C MET A 145 -3.39 6.70 2.48
N MET A 146 -2.28 6.11 2.01
CA MET A 146 -0.94 6.53 2.43
C MET A 146 -0.46 7.84 1.82
N ALA A 147 -0.92 8.19 0.63
CA ALA A 147 -0.70 9.53 0.12
C ALA A 147 -1.39 10.58 1.01
N ALA A 148 -2.65 10.33 1.41
CA ALA A 148 -3.38 11.22 2.31
C ALA A 148 -2.76 11.30 3.72
N VAL A 149 -2.37 10.16 4.30
CA VAL A 149 -1.68 10.14 5.59
C VAL A 149 -0.34 10.85 5.50
N GLY A 150 0.46 10.56 4.48
CA GLY A 150 1.73 11.26 4.26
C GLY A 150 1.55 12.78 4.14
N ALA A 151 0.51 13.24 3.45
CA ALA A 151 0.17 14.65 3.34
C ALA A 151 -0.16 15.31 4.69
N CYS A 152 -0.84 14.58 5.58
CA CYS A 152 -1.32 15.12 6.86
C CYS A 152 -0.29 15.05 8.00
N ILE A 153 0.43 13.93 8.13
CA ILE A 153 1.30 13.65 9.28
C ILE A 153 2.79 13.50 8.89
N GLY A 154 3.12 13.77 7.64
CA GLY A 154 4.47 13.68 7.09
C GLY A 154 4.82 12.28 6.58
N TRP A 155 5.85 12.25 5.75
CA TRP A 155 6.29 11.03 5.08
C TRP A 155 6.88 9.99 6.03
N ILE A 156 7.58 10.41 7.09
CA ILE A 156 8.21 9.49 8.06
C ILE A 156 7.13 8.64 8.74
N ASN A 157 6.13 9.30 9.32
CA ASN A 157 5.06 8.63 10.05
C ASN A 157 4.19 7.77 9.12
N SER A 158 3.97 8.21 7.88
CA SER A 158 3.26 7.41 6.87
C SER A 158 4.02 6.14 6.51
N VAL A 159 5.32 6.22 6.24
CA VAL A 159 6.16 5.06 5.91
C VAL A 159 6.24 4.09 7.08
N LEU A 160 6.44 4.60 8.30
CA LEU A 160 6.40 3.78 9.52
C LEU A 160 5.04 3.11 9.72
N GLY A 161 3.94 3.83 9.50
CA GLY A 161 2.58 3.29 9.56
C GLY A 161 2.37 2.16 8.56
N PHE A 162 2.84 2.31 7.32
CA PHE A 162 2.76 1.28 6.30
C PHE A 162 3.51 0.00 6.71
N PHE A 163 4.79 0.09 7.10
CA PHE A 163 5.53 -1.10 7.55
C PHE A 163 4.98 -1.68 8.86
N GLY A 164 4.54 -0.82 9.78
CA GLY A 164 3.86 -1.20 11.02
C GLY A 164 2.62 -2.05 10.77
N ALA A 165 1.90 -1.82 9.67
CA ALA A 165 0.68 -2.55 9.34
C ALA A 165 0.94 -4.04 9.09
N ALA A 166 2.11 -4.40 8.58
CA ALA A 166 2.52 -5.79 8.45
C ALA A 166 2.67 -6.47 9.82
N PHE A 167 3.21 -5.76 10.82
CA PHE A 167 3.32 -6.26 12.19
C PHE A 167 1.96 -6.38 12.87
N VAL A 168 1.07 -5.39 12.68
CA VAL A 168 -0.31 -5.46 13.21
C VAL A 168 -1.07 -6.64 12.60
N GLY A 169 -0.95 -6.85 11.29
CA GLY A 169 -1.55 -8.00 10.61
C GLY A 169 -0.99 -9.34 11.12
N LEU A 170 0.33 -9.43 11.31
CA LEU A 170 0.97 -10.62 11.88
C LEU A 170 0.50 -10.90 13.31
N ALA A 171 0.44 -9.86 14.15
CA ALA A 171 -0.07 -9.97 15.52
C ALA A 171 -1.54 -10.43 15.54
N TRP A 172 -2.36 -9.95 14.62
CA TRP A 172 -3.75 -10.38 14.48
C TRP A 172 -3.87 -11.87 14.13
N VAL A 173 -3.08 -12.35 13.16
CA VAL A 173 -3.05 -13.77 12.78
C VAL A 173 -2.58 -14.64 13.96
N PHE A 174 -1.55 -14.19 14.68
CA PHE A 174 -1.03 -14.90 15.84
C PHE A 174 -2.07 -15.00 16.96
N LEU A 175 -2.74 -13.89 17.28
CA LEU A 175 -3.82 -13.85 18.27
C LEU A 175 -5.00 -14.74 17.86
N GLY A 176 -5.35 -14.74 16.58
CA GLY A 176 -6.38 -15.63 16.02
C GLY A 176 -6.06 -17.11 16.16
N LYS A 177 -4.79 -17.49 16.02
CA LYS A 177 -4.33 -18.87 16.28
C LYS A 177 -4.42 -19.21 17.77
N LEU A 178 -4.02 -18.30 18.65
CA LEU A 178 -4.05 -18.50 20.10
C LEU A 178 -5.48 -18.63 20.65
N LEU A 179 -6.44 -17.89 20.07
CA LEU A 179 -7.86 -17.92 20.43
C LEU A 179 -8.65 -19.06 19.74
N GLY A 180 -7.97 -20.11 19.27
CA GLY A 180 -8.60 -21.32 18.73
C GLY A 180 -9.13 -21.19 17.30
N GLY A 181 -8.57 -20.30 16.48
CA GLY A 181 -8.84 -20.24 15.03
C GLY A 181 -10.23 -19.69 14.64
N ARG A 182 -10.94 -19.03 15.57
CA ARG A 182 -12.26 -18.41 15.30
C ARG A 182 -12.20 -17.16 14.43
N LEU A 183 -11.02 -16.54 14.30
CA LEU A 183 -10.77 -15.40 13.43
C LEU A 183 -10.40 -15.88 12.01
N LYS A 184 -11.37 -16.48 11.31
CA LYS A 184 -11.19 -16.98 9.93
C LYS A 184 -11.34 -15.91 8.83
N ARG A 185 -11.75 -14.70 9.19
CA ARG A 185 -11.96 -13.63 8.20
C ARG A 185 -10.61 -12.98 7.90
N VAL A 186 -10.07 -13.27 6.72
CA VAL A 186 -8.98 -12.50 6.11
C VAL A 186 -9.49 -11.08 5.99
N MET A 187 -9.02 -10.20 6.86
CA MET A 187 -9.37 -8.78 6.76
C MET A 187 -8.50 -8.15 5.67
N PRO A 188 -9.07 -7.24 4.86
CA PRO A 188 -8.29 -6.46 3.91
C PRO A 188 -7.18 -5.69 4.64
N TYR A 189 -6.15 -5.29 3.89
CA TYR A 189 -4.96 -4.65 4.46
C TYR A 189 -5.23 -3.24 5.01
N GLY A 190 -6.16 -2.49 4.40
CA GLY A 190 -6.54 -1.12 4.79
C GLY A 190 -6.80 -0.92 6.29
N PRO A 191 -7.66 -1.73 6.96
CA PRO A 191 -7.86 -1.64 8.41
C PRO A 191 -6.59 -1.80 9.25
N PHE A 192 -5.70 -2.73 8.91
CA PHE A 192 -4.41 -2.88 9.62
C PHE A 192 -3.51 -1.66 9.41
N LEU A 193 -3.61 -1.08 8.21
CA LEU A 193 -2.91 0.13 7.82
C LEU A 193 -3.38 1.34 8.64
N ALA A 194 -4.70 1.50 8.79
CA ALA A 194 -5.29 2.54 9.64
C ALA A 194 -4.89 2.37 11.11
N VAL A 195 -5.02 1.15 11.66
CA VAL A 195 -4.64 0.86 13.05
C VAL A 195 -3.15 1.12 13.29
N SER A 196 -2.30 0.68 12.38
CA SER A 196 -0.86 0.94 12.46
C SER A 196 -0.53 2.43 12.42
N THR A 197 -1.17 3.20 11.54
CA THR A 197 -0.97 4.65 11.46
C THR A 197 -1.35 5.33 12.77
N VAL A 198 -2.50 4.96 13.35
CA VAL A 198 -2.93 5.46 14.67
C VAL A 198 -1.95 5.05 15.77
N LEU A 199 -1.46 3.81 15.71
CA LEU A 199 -0.52 3.28 16.69
C LEU A 199 0.83 4.02 16.61
N VAL A 200 1.32 4.35 15.42
CA VAL A 200 2.52 5.18 15.23
C VAL A 200 2.31 6.56 15.85
N LEU A 201 1.16 7.20 15.62
CA LEU A 201 0.86 8.50 16.20
C LEU A 201 0.77 8.47 17.74
N LEU A 202 0.13 7.44 18.31
CA LEU A 202 -0.04 7.30 19.76
C LEU A 202 1.23 6.82 20.48
N CYS A 203 2.03 5.97 19.84
CA CYS A 203 3.27 5.45 20.40
C CYS A 203 4.44 6.41 20.19
N LYS A 204 4.32 7.43 19.35
CA LYS A 204 5.32 8.48 19.18
C LYS A 204 5.90 9.02 20.51
N PRO A 205 5.09 9.48 21.49
CA PRO A 205 5.62 9.92 22.79
C PRO A 205 6.32 8.79 23.58
N LEU A 206 5.88 7.53 23.44
CA LEU A 206 6.50 6.39 24.10
C LEU A 206 7.84 5.99 23.45
N ILE A 207 7.94 6.10 22.13
CA ILE A 207 9.17 5.88 21.38
C ILE A 207 10.18 6.96 21.76
N GLU A 208 9.76 8.23 21.82
CA GLU A 208 10.61 9.32 22.31
C GLU A 208 11.11 9.06 23.72
N LEU A 209 10.23 8.63 24.64
CA LEU A 209 10.58 8.35 26.03
C LEU A 209 11.52 7.13 26.15
N GLY A 210 11.30 6.10 25.34
CA GLY A 210 12.16 4.93 25.24
C GLY A 210 13.54 5.26 24.68
N LEU A 211 13.61 6.06 23.61
CA LEU A 211 14.87 6.53 23.04
C LEU A 211 15.63 7.37 24.06
N ARG A 212 14.96 8.32 24.74
CA ARG A 212 15.55 9.15 25.82
C ARG A 212 16.16 8.30 26.93
N LYS A 213 15.48 7.22 27.32
CA LYS A 213 15.97 6.30 28.35
C LYS A 213 17.16 5.46 27.88
N LEU A 214 17.23 5.14 26.58
CA LEU A 214 18.30 4.34 25.98
C LEU A 214 19.54 5.17 25.62
N THR A 215 19.37 6.42 25.19
CA THR A 215 20.47 7.33 24.81
C THR A 215 21.02 8.17 25.96
N GLY A 216 20.45 8.07 27.17
CA GLY A 216 20.95 8.76 28.38
C GLY A 216 20.99 10.29 28.29
N ASN A 217 20.37 10.87 27.25
CA ASN A 217 20.52 12.27 26.89
C ASN A 217 19.38 13.08 27.51
N MET A 218 19.71 13.97 28.44
CA MET A 218 18.79 14.96 29.04
C MET A 218 18.43 16.11 28.07
N GLY A 219 18.97 16.12 26.85
CA GLY A 219 18.57 17.01 25.75
C GLY A 219 17.52 16.33 24.88
N GLY A 220 16.34 16.96 24.77
CA GLY A 220 15.14 16.39 24.16
C GLY A 220 15.34 15.90 22.74
N VAL A 221 15.32 14.58 22.56
CA VAL A 221 15.01 13.96 21.27
C VAL A 221 13.50 14.05 21.12
N PHE A 222 13.06 14.89 20.19
CA PHE A 222 11.69 15.00 19.72
C PHE A 222 11.64 14.31 18.37
N LEU A 223 10.81 13.29 18.20
CA LEU A 223 10.59 12.70 16.89
C LEU A 223 9.58 13.60 16.14
N PRO A 224 9.73 13.82 14.82
CA PRO A 224 8.77 14.58 14.02
C PRO A 224 7.40 13.92 13.89
#